data_AF-F3FVE0-F1
#
_entry.id   AF-F3FVE0-F1
#
_cell.length_a   1.000
_cell.length_b   1.000
_cell.length_c   1.000
_cell.angle_alpha   90.00
_cell.angle_beta   90.00
_cell.angle_gamma   90.00
#
_symmetry.space_group_name_H-M   'P 1'
#
loop_
_entity.id
_entity.type
_entity.pdbx_description
1 polymer ?
#
loop_
_entity_poly.entity_id
_entity_poly.type
_entity_poly.pdbx_seq_one_letter_code
_entity_poly.pdbx_strand_id
1 'polypeptide(L)' 'MSNIPAELRFAKSHEWARLESDGTVTVGISDHAQEALGDVVFVELP' A
#
# COMPACT_ATOMS: atom_id res chain seq x y z
N MET A 1 4.00 -15.05 2.40
CA MET A 1 2.61 -15.27 1.92
C MET A 1 1.98 -13.90 1.90
N SER A 2 1.57 -13.42 0.73
CA SER A 2 1.11 -12.05 0.61
C SER A 2 -0.23 -11.85 1.30
N ASN A 3 -0.25 -10.99 2.32
CA ASN A 3 -1.46 -10.66 3.04
C ASN A 3 -2.22 -9.58 2.26
N ILE A 4 -3.42 -9.92 1.76
CA ILE A 4 -4.27 -9.02 0.97
C ILE A 4 -5.56 -8.77 1.76
N PRO A 5 -5.62 -7.71 2.58
CA PRO A 5 -6.83 -7.39 3.33
C PRO A 5 -7.99 -7.02 2.40
N ALA A 6 -9.17 -7.58 2.63
CA ALA A 6 -10.37 -7.39 1.81
C ALA A 6 -10.95 -5.96 1.87
N GLU A 7 -10.56 -5.19 2.88
CA GLU A 7 -10.93 -3.79 3.10
C GLU A 7 -10.10 -2.80 2.26
N LEU A 8 -9.05 -3.27 1.59
CA LEU A 8 -8.19 -2.46 0.74
C LEU A 8 -8.63 -2.51 -0.72
N ARG A 9 -8.53 -1.36 -1.40
CA ARG A 9 -8.58 -1.30 -2.86
C ARG A 9 -7.18 -1.26 -3.41
N PHE A 10 -6.91 -2.00 -4.48
CA PHE A 10 -5.58 -2.13 -5.06
C PHE A 10 -5.50 -1.50 -6.45
N ALA A 11 -4.41 -0.78 -6.71
CA ALA A 11 -4.05 -0.31 -8.03
C ALA A 11 -3.17 -1.32 -8.77
N LYS A 12 -3.20 -1.29 -10.10
CA LYS A 12 -2.29 -2.11 -10.92
C LYS A 12 -0.81 -1.72 -10.73
N SER A 13 -0.53 -0.53 -10.21
CA SER A 13 0.79 -0.05 -9.82
C SER A 13 1.29 -0.61 -8.49
N HIS A 14 0.60 -1.60 -7.92
CA HIS A 14 0.97 -2.23 -6.64
C HIS A 14 0.84 -1.32 -5.42
N GLU A 15 -0.01 -0.31 -5.50
CA GLU A 15 -0.45 0.50 -4.36
C GLU A 15 -1.78 -0.02 -3.79
N TRP A 16 -2.03 0.26 -2.53
CA TRP A 16 -3.32 0.08 -1.89
C TRP A 16 -3.87 1.39 -1.35
N ALA A 17 -5.20 1.47 -1.27
CA ALA A 17 -5.94 2.55 -0.67
C ALA A 17 -6.95 2.01 0.35
N ARG A 18 -7.00 2.61 1.53
CA ARG A 18 -7.98 2.33 2.59
C ARG A 18 -8.81 3.57 2.87
N LEU A 19 -10.13 3.43 2.82
CA LEU A 19 -11.05 4.49 3.23
C LEU A 19 -11.18 4.45 4.75
N GLU A 20 -10.84 5.55 5.41
CA GLU A 20 -10.99 5.71 6.86
C GLU A 20 -12.40 6.23 7.19
N SER A 21 -12.81 6.07 8.46
CA SER A 21 -14.16 6.45 8.91
C SER A 21 -14.45 7.95 8.82
N ASP A 22 -13.42 8.80 8.81
CA ASP A 22 -13.52 10.26 8.69
C ASP A 22 -13.58 10.75 7.23
N GLY A 23 -13.58 9.82 6.26
CA GLY A 23 -13.60 10.13 4.84
C GLY A 23 -12.21 10.38 4.24
N THR A 24 -11.14 10.30 5.02
CA THR A 24 -9.77 10.34 4.50
C THR A 24 -9.38 9.00 3.85
N VAL A 25 -8.32 9.04 3.03
CA VAL A 25 -7.79 7.85 2.37
C VAL A 25 -6.33 7.68 2.76
N THR A 26 -6.03 6.56 3.41
CA THR A 26 -4.65 6.11 3.64
C THR A 26 -4.17 5.36 2.41
N VAL A 27 -2.97 5.69 1.93
CA VAL A 27 -2.33 5.01 0.79
C VAL A 27 -1.00 4.37 1.20
N GLY A 28 -0.63 3.30 0.53
CA GLY A 28 0.65 2.62 0.71
C GLY A 28 0.96 1.66 -0.44
N ILE A 29 2.08 0.94 -0.33
CA ILE A 29 2.47 -0.09 -1.30
C ILE A 29 2.06 -1.48 -0.84
N SER A 30 1.74 -2.36 -1.79
CA SER A 30 1.34 -3.74 -1.53
C SER A 30 2.50 -4.56 -0.96
N ASP A 31 2.17 -5.67 -0.30
CA ASP A 31 3.17 -6.59 0.23
C ASP A 31 4.07 -7.17 -0.89
N HIS A 32 3.52 -7.41 -2.07
CA HIS A 32 4.33 -7.79 -3.24
C HIS A 32 5.33 -6.70 -3.65
N ALA A 33 4.93 -5.42 -3.57
CA ALA A 33 5.82 -4.31 -3.91
C ALA A 33 6.97 -4.16 -2.90
N GLN A 34 6.71 -4.33 -1.60
CA GLN A 34 7.80 -4.26 -0.61
C GLN A 34 8.78 -5.43 -0.75
N GLU A 35 8.30 -6.66 -1.01
CA GLU A 35 9.18 -7.80 -1.29
C GLU A 35 10.05 -7.57 -2.53
N ALA A 36 9.50 -6.92 -3.57
CA ALA A 36 10.23 -6.59 -4.80
C ALA A 36 11.27 -5.46 -4.61
N LEU A 37 11.00 -4.50 -3.72
CA LEU A 37 11.92 -3.41 -3.40
C LEU A 37 13.06 -3.86 -2.47
N GLY A 38 12.81 -4.86 -1.63
CA GLY A 38 13.73 -5.26 -0.56
C GLY A 38 13.75 -4.23 0.56
N ASP A 39 14.89 -4.07 1.23
CA ASP A 39 15.02 -3.15 2.37
C ASP A 39 14.87 -1.69 1.92
N VAL A 40 13.73 -1.09 2.29
CA VAL A 40 13.44 0.32 2.02
C VAL A 40 14.26 1.21 2.95
N VAL A 41 15.19 1.98 2.38
CA VAL A 41 16.08 2.88 3.14
C VAL A 41 15.71 4.36 3.06
N PHE A 42 14.84 4.73 2.11
CA PHE A 42 14.42 6.10 1.87
C PHE A 42 13.02 6.14 1.24
N VAL A 43 12.24 7.14 1.63
CA VAL A 43 10.92 7.45 1.05
C VAL A 43 10.84 8.96 0.86
N GLU A 44 10.55 9.40 -0.36
CA GLU A 44 10.22 10.79 -0.66
C GLU A 44 8.70 10.94 -0.72
N LEU A 45 8.18 11.81 0.13
CA LEU A 45 6.76 12.16 0.13
C LEU A 45 6.58 13.51 -0.57
N PRO A 46 5.45 13.73 -1.27
CA PRO A 46 5.12 15.01 -1.90
C PRO A 46 4.89 16.14 -0.88
#